data_AF-A0A3R6ZZJ3-F1
#
_entry.id   AF-A0A3R6ZZJ3-F1
#
_cell.length_a   1.000
_cell.length_b   1.000
_cell.length_c   1.000
_cell.angle_alpha   90.00
_cell.angle_beta   90.00
_cell.angle_gamma   90.00
#
_symmetry.space_group_name_H-M   'P 1'
#
loop_
_entity.id
_entity.type
_entity.pdbx_description
1 polymer ?
#
loop_
_entity_poly.entity_id
_entity_poly.type
_entity_poly.pdbx_seq_one_letter_code
_entity_poly.pdbx_strand_id
1 'polypeptide(L)'
;MICVSHAINEEQLKKFQYQFHSQKVNEVLANTVQNNGINQVAQSLTVETQLDPTFSIEVKTGAVSNQKQSGRCWLFAALTTLRTKFATEYQTKDFELSQNYLSFYDRLEKANWFYQQVIATASLPLEDRKVAHLLANPDDDGGQWSYAVNLIKKYGVVPKYVMPETYNSEHTNEFSTILKTKLRKDAIELRHMVNEGSHHTDLDKIVETKMADIYRICVYAFGQPPKQFKLELRNDNHNLIQERSITPQEFAQKYCAFPLDDFVGILNAPQPSKEFGQTYCLEGNGNMVGAQQAKDLNLPIERLQQLAIKQLQAGETVWFGNDVLEQLNRKKGLLASELYDYNHLFNIDLNMDKGERLDFAQGQMSHAMVLTGVDLDENGQPLKWKVENSWGDKIGTKGYFVMSNQWFKDYVYEVIINKEYLTDAERAQFNQEPIVLPPWDAIG
;
A
#
# COMPACT_ATOMS: atom_id res chain seq x y z
N MET A 1 3.24 -31.45 23.09
CA MET A 1 2.21 -30.46 23.47
C MET A 1 2.39 -30.18 24.95
N ILE A 2 2.95 -29.02 25.32
CA ILE A 2 3.07 -28.63 26.73
C ILE A 2 1.76 -27.95 27.08
N CYS A 3 0.85 -28.66 27.75
CA CYS A 3 -0.39 -28.08 28.25
C CYS A 3 -0.12 -27.50 29.64
N VAL A 4 -0.04 -26.18 29.75
CA VAL A 4 -0.12 -25.49 31.05
C VAL A 4 -1.59 -25.44 31.43
N SER A 5 -2.14 -26.57 31.88
CA SER A 5 -3.58 -26.76 32.06
C SER A 5 -4.04 -26.36 33.46
N HIS A 6 -4.25 -25.07 33.70
CA HIS A 6 -5.12 -24.64 34.80
C HIS A 6 -6.01 -23.50 34.31
N ALA A 7 -7.33 -23.71 34.40
CA ALA A 7 -8.29 -22.63 34.22
C ALA A 7 -8.01 -21.53 35.24
N ILE A 8 -8.26 -20.27 34.85
CA ILE A 8 -8.21 -19.15 35.79
C ILE A 8 -9.19 -19.43 36.91
N ASN A 9 -8.70 -19.56 38.14
CA ASN A 9 -9.51 -19.85 39.31
C ASN A 9 -9.57 -18.64 40.27
N GLU A 10 -10.45 -18.71 41.28
CA GLU A 10 -10.66 -17.62 42.23
C GLU A 10 -9.41 -17.26 43.04
N GLU A 11 -8.56 -18.24 43.35
CA GLU A 11 -7.32 -18.00 44.09
C GLU A 11 -6.32 -17.18 43.26
N GLN A 12 -6.18 -17.51 41.97
CA GLN A 12 -5.38 -16.74 41.03
C GLN A 12 -5.91 -15.31 40.87
N LEU A 13 -7.23 -15.14 40.74
CA LEU A 13 -7.85 -13.81 40.63
C LEU A 13 -7.59 -12.96 41.88
N LYS A 14 -7.73 -13.54 43.09
CA LYS A 14 -7.40 -12.85 44.34
C LYS A 14 -5.93 -12.45 44.38
N LYS A 15 -5.02 -13.30 43.89
CA LYS A 15 -3.59 -12.98 43.78
C LYS A 15 -3.34 -11.83 42.81
N PHE A 16 -3.98 -11.81 41.64
CA PHE A 16 -3.85 -10.73 40.66
C PHE A 16 -4.37 -9.39 41.22
N GLN A 17 -5.54 -9.41 41.88
CA GLN A 17 -6.09 -8.22 42.55
C GLN A 17 -5.16 -7.70 43.64
N TYR A 18 -4.63 -8.59 44.48
CA TYR A 18 -3.66 -8.19 45.51
C TYR A 18 -2.41 -7.56 44.90
N GLN A 19 -1.84 -8.16 43.84
CA GLN A 19 -0.69 -7.60 43.13
C GLN A 19 -1.03 -6.22 42.54
N PHE A 20 -2.20 -6.07 41.93
CA PHE A 20 -2.67 -4.79 41.40
C PHE A 20 -2.78 -3.71 42.49
N HIS A 21 -3.47 -3.98 43.59
CA HIS A 21 -3.67 -3.01 44.68
C HIS A 21 -2.42 -2.78 45.55
N SER A 22 -1.40 -3.65 45.47
CA SER A 22 -0.14 -3.47 46.20
C SER A 22 0.65 -2.25 45.74
N GLN A 23 0.43 -1.78 44.51
CA GLN A 23 1.06 -0.59 43.95
C GLN A 23 0.03 0.54 43.85
N LYS A 24 0.16 1.56 44.71
CA LYS A 24 -0.79 2.69 44.75
C LYS A 24 -0.95 3.41 43.40
N VAL A 25 0.10 3.42 42.59
CA VAL A 25 0.09 4.06 41.26
C VAL A 25 -0.90 3.38 40.30
N ASN A 26 -1.19 2.09 40.49
CA ASN A 26 -2.06 1.34 39.59
C ASN A 26 -3.50 1.86 39.58
N GLU A 27 -4.06 2.26 40.73
CA GLU A 27 -5.41 2.84 40.80
C GLU A 27 -5.47 4.20 40.10
N VAL A 28 -4.42 5.02 40.25
CA VAL A 28 -4.31 6.31 39.58
C VAL A 28 -4.21 6.10 38.06
N LEU A 29 -3.30 5.25 37.60
CA LEU A 29 -3.15 4.94 36.17
C LEU A 29 -4.42 4.33 35.58
N ALA A 30 -5.08 3.41 36.28
CA ALA A 30 -6.34 2.82 35.84
C ALA A 30 -7.42 3.89 35.66
N ASN A 31 -7.62 4.77 36.64
CA ASN A 31 -8.57 5.88 36.52
C ASN A 31 -8.20 6.80 35.35
N THR A 32 -6.92 7.15 35.20
CA THR A 32 -6.46 8.03 34.11
C THR A 32 -6.70 7.39 32.74
N VAL A 33 -6.34 6.13 32.54
CA VAL A 33 -6.55 5.40 31.29
C VAL A 33 -8.05 5.19 31.00
N GLN A 34 -8.87 4.86 32.00
CA GLN A 34 -10.31 4.68 31.83
C GLN A 34 -11.02 5.97 31.37
N ASN A 35 -10.57 7.13 31.85
CA ASN A 35 -11.20 8.41 31.51
C ASN A 35 -10.68 9.03 30.19
N ASN A 36 -9.46 8.70 29.77
CA ASN A 36 -8.80 9.38 28.63
C ASN A 36 -8.44 8.44 27.47
N GLY A 37 -8.46 7.13 27.68
CA GLY A 37 -8.00 6.12 26.72
C GLY A 37 -6.48 5.94 26.72
N ILE A 38 -6.03 4.80 26.18
CA ILE A 38 -4.62 4.36 26.26
C ILE A 38 -3.69 5.33 25.52
N ASN A 39 -3.96 5.61 24.25
CA ASN A 39 -3.06 6.41 23.41
C ASN A 39 -2.88 7.84 23.93
N GLN A 40 -3.94 8.46 24.44
CA GLN A 40 -3.84 9.83 24.95
C GLN A 40 -2.97 9.91 26.21
N VAL A 41 -2.96 8.86 27.04
CA VAL A 41 -2.14 8.79 28.25
C VAL A 41 -0.71 8.37 27.94
N ALA A 42 -0.52 7.45 26.99
CA ALA A 42 0.79 6.95 26.59
C ALA A 42 1.59 7.92 25.70
N GLN A 43 0.96 8.95 25.14
CA GLN A 43 1.62 9.80 24.15
C GLN A 43 2.79 10.57 24.77
N SER A 44 3.98 10.40 24.19
CA SER A 44 5.15 11.21 24.54
C SER A 44 5.14 12.55 23.81
N LEU A 45 5.23 13.64 24.56
CA LEU A 45 5.34 15.00 23.99
C LEU A 45 6.76 15.33 23.49
N THR A 46 7.78 14.56 23.88
CA THR A 46 9.17 14.81 23.46
C THR A 46 9.38 14.56 21.98
N VAL A 47 8.59 13.65 21.38
CA VAL A 47 8.64 13.35 19.94
C VAL A 47 8.22 14.56 19.10
N GLU A 48 7.26 15.35 19.58
CA GLU A 48 6.74 16.49 18.81
C GLU A 48 7.79 17.58 18.61
N THR A 49 8.68 17.78 19.59
CA THR A 49 9.76 18.78 19.47
C THR A 49 10.90 18.31 18.58
N GLN A 50 11.03 17.00 18.33
CA GLN A 50 12.08 16.42 17.48
C GLN A 50 11.66 16.31 16.01
N LEU A 51 10.36 16.27 15.73
CA LEU A 51 9.81 16.09 14.39
C LEU A 51 9.22 17.39 13.82
N ASP A 52 9.97 18.48 13.90
CA ASP A 52 9.62 19.69 13.17
C ASP A 52 9.67 19.43 11.64
N PRO A 53 8.77 20.03 10.83
CA PRO A 53 8.65 19.73 9.41
C PRO A 53 9.65 20.52 8.54
N THR A 54 10.93 20.51 8.93
CA THR A 54 12.04 21.13 8.18
C THR A 54 12.99 20.04 7.68
N PHE A 55 13.42 20.13 6.43
CA PHE A 55 14.22 19.10 5.78
C PHE A 55 15.32 19.70 4.92
N SER A 56 16.53 19.14 5.01
CA SER A 56 17.69 19.51 4.17
C SER A 56 17.49 19.27 2.67
N ILE A 57 16.72 18.23 2.31
CA ILE A 57 16.41 17.86 0.92
C ILE A 57 14.89 17.78 0.79
N GLU A 58 14.33 18.45 -0.23
CA GLU A 58 12.91 18.37 -0.56
C GLU A 58 12.66 18.34 -2.07
N VAL A 59 11.77 17.45 -2.49
CA VAL A 59 11.14 17.42 -3.81
C VAL A 59 9.77 18.10 -3.70
N LYS A 60 9.52 19.09 -4.56
CA LYS A 60 8.26 19.85 -4.54
C LYS A 60 7.15 19.08 -5.26
N THR A 61 6.15 18.60 -4.52
CA THR A 61 5.02 17.82 -5.09
C THR A 61 3.67 18.56 -5.08
N GLY A 62 3.57 19.68 -4.35
CA GLY A 62 2.39 20.55 -4.34
C GLY A 62 1.32 20.14 -3.32
N ALA A 63 0.05 20.36 -3.64
CA ALA A 63 -1.08 19.96 -2.81
C ALA A 63 -1.22 18.44 -2.78
N VAL A 64 -1.64 17.93 -1.62
CA VAL A 64 -1.90 16.49 -1.44
C VAL A 64 -3.24 16.07 -2.03
N SER A 65 -3.36 14.77 -2.26
CA SER A 65 -4.60 14.12 -2.70
C SER A 65 -5.37 13.52 -1.51
N ASN A 66 -6.60 13.03 -1.74
CA ASN A 66 -7.42 12.39 -0.70
C ASN A 66 -8.17 11.16 -1.23
N GLN A 67 -7.80 9.96 -0.76
CA GLN A 67 -8.43 8.70 -1.13
C GLN A 67 -9.76 8.42 -0.43
N LYS A 68 -10.09 9.21 0.61
CA LYS A 68 -11.34 9.08 1.39
C LYS A 68 -11.50 7.69 2.02
N GLN A 69 -12.68 7.10 1.94
CA GLN A 69 -13.03 5.81 2.52
C GLN A 69 -12.83 4.70 1.47
N SER A 70 -11.61 4.61 0.96
CA SER A 70 -11.15 3.57 0.04
C SER A 70 -9.72 3.14 0.37
N GLY A 71 -9.33 1.92 -0.01
CA GLY A 71 -8.00 1.34 0.19
C GLY A 71 -7.03 1.62 -0.96
N ARG A 72 -7.19 2.73 -1.69
CA ARG A 72 -6.46 3.02 -2.95
C ARG A 72 -5.07 3.65 -2.75
N CYS A 73 -4.48 3.54 -1.56
CA CYS A 73 -3.25 4.26 -1.19
C CYS A 73 -2.08 4.04 -2.16
N TRP A 74 -1.84 2.79 -2.54
CA TRP A 74 -0.81 2.39 -3.51
C TRP A 74 -0.93 3.14 -4.84
N LEU A 75 -2.17 3.28 -5.33
CA LEU A 75 -2.46 3.96 -6.59
C LEU A 75 -2.30 5.47 -6.47
N PHE A 76 -2.77 6.06 -5.36
CA PHE A 76 -2.58 7.48 -5.09
C PHE A 76 -1.10 7.84 -4.97
N ALA A 77 -0.30 7.01 -4.29
CA ALA A 77 1.15 7.19 -4.17
C ALA A 77 1.86 7.02 -5.53
N ALA A 78 1.47 6.02 -6.33
CA ALA A 78 2.06 5.80 -7.66
C ALA A 78 1.75 6.97 -8.60
N LEU A 79 0.51 7.43 -8.64
CA LEU A 79 0.10 8.59 -9.43
C LEU A 79 0.68 9.91 -8.90
N THR A 80 1.01 10.00 -7.61
CA THR A 80 1.74 11.15 -7.06
C THR A 80 3.18 11.20 -7.57
N THR A 81 3.85 10.05 -7.68
CA THR A 81 5.18 9.98 -8.31
C THR A 81 5.12 10.43 -9.78
N LEU A 82 4.13 9.92 -10.53
CA LEU A 82 3.94 10.28 -11.94
C LEU A 82 3.56 11.76 -12.14
N ARG A 83 2.59 12.27 -11.36
CA ARG A 83 2.12 13.66 -11.47
C ARG A 83 3.20 14.66 -11.07
N THR A 84 4.12 14.30 -10.17
CA THR A 84 5.23 15.17 -9.76
C THR A 84 6.18 15.42 -10.92
N LYS A 85 6.52 14.38 -11.69
CA LYS A 85 7.33 14.54 -12.91
C LYS A 85 6.62 15.43 -13.92
N PHE A 86 5.35 15.15 -14.21
CA PHE A 86 4.53 15.98 -15.10
C PHE A 86 4.48 17.44 -14.64
N ALA A 87 4.18 17.68 -13.36
CA ALA A 87 4.05 19.02 -12.80
C ALA A 87 5.35 19.81 -12.85
N THR A 88 6.48 19.13 -12.68
CA THR A 88 7.82 19.73 -12.80
C THR A 88 8.13 20.10 -14.24
N GLU A 89 7.90 19.18 -15.19
CA GLU A 89 8.21 19.37 -16.60
C GLU A 89 7.34 20.44 -17.27
N TYR A 90 6.03 20.39 -16.99
CA TYR A 90 5.04 21.26 -17.63
C TYR A 90 4.69 22.50 -16.81
N GLN A 91 5.24 22.63 -15.60
CA GLN A 91 4.98 23.73 -14.66
C GLN A 91 3.50 23.86 -14.34
N THR A 92 2.89 22.76 -13.89
CA THR A 92 1.45 22.70 -13.59
C THR A 92 1.27 22.32 -12.13
N LYS A 93 1.37 23.31 -11.25
CA LYS A 93 1.24 23.09 -9.82
C LYS A 93 -0.15 22.50 -9.51
N ASP A 94 -0.17 21.57 -8.56
CA ASP A 94 -1.40 20.92 -8.05
C ASP A 94 -2.18 20.12 -9.10
N PHE A 95 -1.53 19.75 -10.22
CA PHE A 95 -2.10 18.81 -11.20
C PHE A 95 -2.31 17.43 -10.57
N GLU A 96 -3.45 16.81 -10.90
CA GLU A 96 -3.78 15.44 -10.51
C GLU A 96 -4.14 14.58 -11.72
N LEU A 97 -3.69 13.33 -11.68
CA LEU A 97 -4.16 12.24 -12.53
C LEU A 97 -5.40 11.60 -11.89
N SER A 98 -6.30 11.06 -12.70
CA SER A 98 -7.51 10.40 -12.21
C SER A 98 -7.16 9.06 -11.55
N GLN A 99 -7.34 9.00 -10.23
CA GLN A 99 -7.25 7.77 -9.49
C GLN A 99 -8.45 6.86 -9.79
N ASN A 100 -9.66 7.44 -9.93
CA ASN A 100 -10.87 6.72 -10.34
C ASN A 100 -10.70 5.96 -11.67
N TYR A 101 -10.04 6.55 -12.67
CA TYR A 101 -9.80 5.92 -13.97
C TYR A 101 -9.08 4.58 -13.86
N LEU A 102 -7.95 4.54 -13.13
CA LEU A 102 -7.21 3.29 -12.93
C LEU A 102 -7.87 2.37 -11.90
N SER A 103 -8.60 2.92 -10.92
CA SER A 103 -9.39 2.12 -9.99
C SER A 103 -10.44 1.28 -10.72
N PHE A 104 -11.15 1.86 -11.70
CA PHE A 104 -12.09 1.12 -12.55
C PHE A 104 -11.44 -0.11 -13.17
N TYR A 105 -10.28 0.08 -13.81
CA TYR A 105 -9.61 -1.01 -14.53
C TYR A 105 -8.99 -2.03 -13.60
N ASP A 106 -8.46 -1.60 -12.45
CA ASP A 106 -7.93 -2.51 -11.44
C ASP A 106 -9.00 -3.48 -10.95
N ARG A 107 -10.19 -2.97 -10.60
CA ARG A 107 -11.31 -3.80 -10.13
C ARG A 107 -11.84 -4.75 -11.21
N LEU A 108 -11.84 -4.30 -12.46
CA LEU A 108 -12.23 -5.15 -13.60
C LEU A 108 -11.20 -6.26 -13.85
N GLU A 109 -9.91 -5.93 -13.86
CA GLU A 109 -8.84 -6.90 -14.13
C GLU A 109 -8.66 -7.90 -12.98
N LYS A 110 -8.77 -7.44 -11.72
CA LYS A 110 -8.75 -8.32 -10.53
C LYS A 110 -9.88 -9.33 -10.54
N ALA A 111 -11.08 -8.95 -10.97
CA ALA A 111 -12.19 -9.88 -11.11
C ALA A 111 -11.88 -10.99 -12.14
N ASN A 112 -11.28 -10.63 -13.27
CA ASN A 112 -10.84 -11.61 -14.26
C ASN A 112 -9.71 -12.49 -13.71
N TRP A 113 -8.70 -11.90 -13.07
CA TRP A 113 -7.62 -12.59 -12.40
C TRP A 113 -8.15 -13.62 -11.39
N PHE A 114 -9.09 -13.22 -10.54
CA PHE A 114 -9.77 -14.09 -9.59
C PHE A 114 -10.44 -15.28 -10.28
N TYR A 115 -11.16 -15.08 -11.39
CA TYR A 115 -11.77 -16.19 -12.12
C TYR A 115 -10.72 -17.19 -12.66
N GLN A 116 -9.60 -16.70 -13.18
CA GLN A 116 -8.51 -17.59 -13.61
C GLN A 116 -7.96 -18.41 -12.45
N GLN A 117 -7.79 -17.79 -11.28
CA GLN A 117 -7.31 -18.51 -10.08
C GLN A 117 -8.34 -19.53 -9.57
N VAL A 118 -9.63 -19.22 -9.63
CA VAL A 118 -10.69 -20.16 -9.27
C VAL A 118 -10.67 -21.37 -10.20
N ILE A 119 -10.50 -21.17 -11.51
CA ILE A 119 -10.42 -22.25 -12.49
C ILE A 119 -9.15 -23.08 -12.25
N ALA A 120 -8.00 -22.44 -12.06
CA ALA A 120 -6.72 -23.11 -11.81
C ALA A 120 -6.72 -23.96 -10.53
N THR A 121 -7.52 -23.58 -9.53
CA THR A 121 -7.64 -24.27 -8.24
C THR A 121 -8.93 -25.08 -8.10
N ALA A 122 -9.70 -25.25 -9.18
CA ALA A 122 -11.03 -25.87 -9.13
C ALA A 122 -11.01 -27.33 -8.66
N SER A 123 -9.93 -28.06 -8.96
CA SER A 123 -9.72 -29.46 -8.57
C SER A 123 -9.29 -29.64 -7.11
N LEU A 124 -8.87 -28.57 -6.42
CA LEU A 124 -8.51 -28.62 -5.00
C LEU A 124 -9.77 -28.64 -4.12
N PRO A 125 -9.74 -29.26 -2.93
CA PRO A 125 -10.81 -29.18 -1.94
C PRO A 125 -11.14 -27.73 -1.56
N LEU A 126 -12.38 -27.47 -1.12
CA LEU A 126 -12.78 -26.12 -0.70
C LEU A 126 -12.03 -25.67 0.57
N GLU A 127 -11.67 -26.62 1.43
CA GLU A 127 -10.92 -26.43 2.67
C GLU A 127 -9.41 -26.27 2.45
N ASP A 128 -8.92 -26.45 1.22
CA ASP A 128 -7.53 -26.16 0.88
C ASP A 128 -7.20 -24.70 1.22
N ARG A 129 -6.06 -24.47 1.88
CA ARG A 129 -5.70 -23.13 2.39
C ARG A 129 -5.61 -22.09 1.26
N LYS A 130 -5.20 -22.47 0.05
CA LYS A 130 -5.13 -21.55 -1.10
C LYS A 130 -6.53 -21.18 -1.57
N VAL A 131 -7.42 -22.16 -1.69
CA VAL A 131 -8.83 -21.93 -2.07
C VAL A 131 -9.54 -21.09 -1.01
N ALA A 132 -9.37 -21.40 0.27
CA ALA A 132 -9.94 -20.65 1.37
C ALA A 132 -9.43 -19.20 1.40
N HIS A 133 -8.12 -18.98 1.19
CA HIS A 133 -7.53 -17.64 1.09
C HIS A 133 -8.11 -16.85 -0.09
N LEU A 134 -8.15 -17.45 -1.29
CA LEU A 134 -8.71 -16.84 -2.49
C LEU A 134 -10.18 -16.42 -2.29
N LEU A 135 -11.00 -17.26 -1.65
CA LEU A 135 -12.42 -16.99 -1.40
C LEU A 135 -12.68 -16.05 -0.22
N ALA A 136 -11.75 -15.96 0.74
CA ALA A 136 -11.84 -15.06 1.89
C ALA A 136 -11.88 -13.61 1.42
N ASN A 137 -11.06 -13.26 0.44
CA ASN A 137 -11.01 -11.91 -0.13
C ASN A 137 -10.85 -11.94 -1.66
N PRO A 138 -11.94 -12.18 -2.42
CA PRO A 138 -11.90 -12.34 -3.88
C PRO A 138 -11.34 -11.15 -4.66
N ASP A 139 -11.33 -9.99 -4.03
CA ASP A 139 -11.01 -8.70 -4.63
C ASP A 139 -10.91 -7.64 -3.52
N ASP A 140 -10.07 -6.63 -3.65
CA ASP A 140 -9.98 -5.51 -2.71
C ASP A 140 -9.39 -4.27 -3.39
N ASP A 141 -9.39 -3.15 -2.67
CA ASP A 141 -8.90 -1.88 -3.18
C ASP A 141 -7.37 -1.81 -3.24
N GLY A 142 -6.69 -2.62 -2.42
CA GLY A 142 -5.25 -2.57 -2.17
C GLY A 142 -4.44 -3.09 -3.34
N GLY A 143 -3.13 -2.88 -3.33
CA GLY A 143 -2.30 -3.25 -4.46
C GLY A 143 -0.87 -2.82 -4.26
N GLN A 144 -0.05 -3.13 -5.26
CA GLN A 144 1.40 -2.91 -5.22
C GLN A 144 1.83 -1.99 -6.36
N TRP A 145 3.09 -1.53 -6.34
CA TRP A 145 3.63 -0.69 -7.40
C TRP A 145 3.45 -1.31 -8.80
N SER A 146 3.76 -2.60 -8.93
CA SER A 146 3.64 -3.35 -10.19
C SER A 146 2.22 -3.33 -10.76
N TYR A 147 1.19 -3.26 -9.91
CA TYR A 147 -0.20 -3.21 -10.33
C TYR A 147 -0.49 -1.89 -11.03
N ALA A 148 0.08 -0.80 -10.52
CA ALA A 148 -0.08 0.53 -11.11
C ALA A 148 0.66 0.57 -12.45
N VAL A 149 1.87 0.00 -12.52
CA VAL A 149 2.64 -0.13 -13.76
C VAL A 149 1.86 -0.89 -14.82
N ASN A 150 1.30 -2.05 -14.48
CA ASN A 150 0.52 -2.89 -15.39
C ASN A 150 -0.69 -2.12 -15.95
N LEU A 151 -1.42 -1.41 -15.08
CA LEU A 151 -2.58 -0.61 -15.47
C LEU A 151 -2.20 0.57 -16.34
N ILE A 152 -1.17 1.34 -15.97
CA ILE A 152 -0.70 2.50 -16.74
C ILE A 152 -0.20 2.07 -18.12
N LYS A 153 0.51 0.94 -18.23
CA LYS A 153 0.96 0.42 -19.52
C LYS A 153 -0.20 0.01 -20.43
N LYS A 154 -1.18 -0.70 -19.87
CA LYS A 154 -2.31 -1.24 -20.65
C LYS A 154 -3.34 -0.16 -21.01
N TYR A 155 -3.63 0.76 -20.09
CA TYR A 155 -4.72 1.71 -20.23
C TYR A 155 -4.28 3.17 -20.33
N GLY A 156 -3.03 3.50 -20.02
CA GLY A 156 -2.57 4.89 -19.95
C GLY A 156 -3.07 5.58 -18.69
N VAL A 157 -3.15 6.91 -18.72
CA VAL A 157 -3.66 7.74 -17.62
C VAL A 157 -4.47 8.90 -18.19
N VAL A 158 -5.29 9.53 -17.36
CA VAL A 158 -6.05 10.73 -17.73
C VAL A 158 -5.94 11.77 -16.62
N PRO A 159 -6.03 13.08 -16.92
CA PRO A 159 -6.23 14.12 -15.92
C PRO A 159 -7.46 13.86 -15.05
N LYS A 160 -7.42 14.25 -13.78
CA LYS A 160 -8.53 14.02 -12.83
C LYS A 160 -9.87 14.59 -13.30
N TYR A 161 -9.87 15.73 -13.98
CA TYR A 161 -11.12 16.34 -14.49
C TYR A 161 -11.76 15.55 -15.65
N VAL A 162 -11.00 14.69 -16.32
CA VAL A 162 -11.48 13.87 -17.45
C VAL A 162 -12.31 12.68 -16.95
N MET A 163 -11.91 12.10 -15.82
CA MET A 163 -12.69 11.11 -15.10
C MET A 163 -12.66 11.45 -13.60
N PRO A 164 -13.60 12.27 -13.11
CA PRO A 164 -13.62 12.69 -11.71
C PRO A 164 -13.97 11.51 -10.79
N GLU A 165 -13.79 11.72 -9.49
CA GLU A 165 -14.28 10.79 -8.48
C GLU A 165 -15.82 10.70 -8.51
N THR A 166 -16.34 9.54 -8.13
CA THR A 166 -17.77 9.29 -7.87
C THR A 166 -17.99 9.08 -6.37
N TYR A 167 -19.25 8.93 -5.96
CA TYR A 167 -19.55 8.52 -4.59
C TYR A 167 -18.82 7.22 -4.22
N ASN A 168 -18.90 6.18 -5.07
CA ASN A 168 -18.33 4.87 -4.78
C ASN A 168 -16.80 4.84 -4.87
N SER A 169 -16.17 5.69 -5.70
CA SER A 169 -14.71 5.76 -5.73
C SER A 169 -14.16 6.30 -4.40
N GLU A 170 -14.87 7.25 -3.77
CA GLU A 170 -14.54 7.76 -2.45
C GLU A 170 -15.04 6.88 -1.27
N HIS A 171 -15.94 5.91 -1.53
CA HIS A 171 -16.64 5.08 -0.52
C HIS A 171 -16.84 3.64 -1.03
N THR A 172 -15.78 2.84 -1.10
CA THR A 172 -15.77 1.58 -1.86
C THR A 172 -16.44 0.39 -1.16
N ASN A 173 -16.91 0.54 0.08
CA ASN A 173 -17.48 -0.55 0.88
C ASN A 173 -18.71 -1.21 0.24
N GLU A 174 -19.65 -0.40 -0.27
CA GLU A 174 -20.88 -0.90 -0.90
C GLU A 174 -20.56 -1.64 -2.20
N PHE A 175 -19.75 -1.03 -3.07
CA PHE A 175 -19.26 -1.63 -4.30
C PHE A 175 -18.55 -2.96 -4.04
N SER A 176 -17.59 -2.97 -3.10
CA SER A 176 -16.82 -4.17 -2.75
C SER A 176 -17.71 -5.29 -2.22
N THR A 177 -18.75 -4.97 -1.44
CA THR A 177 -19.71 -5.96 -0.94
C THR A 177 -20.45 -6.66 -2.08
N ILE A 178 -20.97 -5.90 -3.04
CA ILE A 178 -21.69 -6.44 -4.20
C ILE A 178 -20.74 -7.22 -5.12
N LEU A 179 -19.57 -6.66 -5.42
CA LEU A 179 -18.58 -7.30 -6.29
C LEU A 179 -18.12 -8.64 -5.71
N LYS A 180 -17.66 -8.67 -4.45
CA LYS A 180 -17.23 -9.91 -3.77
C LYS A 180 -18.32 -10.98 -3.74
N THR A 181 -19.59 -10.56 -3.55
CA THR A 181 -20.73 -11.49 -3.57
C THR A 181 -20.91 -12.10 -4.96
N LYS A 182 -20.84 -11.29 -6.02
CA LYS A 182 -20.91 -11.78 -7.41
C LYS A 182 -19.74 -12.71 -7.74
N LEU A 183 -18.52 -12.34 -7.38
CA LEU A 183 -17.32 -13.15 -7.60
C LEU A 183 -17.43 -14.53 -6.93
N ARG A 184 -17.87 -14.59 -5.67
CA ARG A 184 -18.08 -15.88 -4.98
C ARG A 184 -19.19 -16.71 -5.62
N LYS A 185 -20.30 -16.08 -6.03
CA LYS A 185 -21.39 -16.78 -6.75
C LYS A 185 -20.87 -17.39 -8.05
N ASP A 186 -20.09 -16.62 -8.81
CA ASP A 186 -19.49 -17.10 -10.06
C ASP A 186 -18.44 -18.18 -9.81
N ALA A 187 -17.69 -18.10 -8.71
CA ALA A 187 -16.71 -19.12 -8.35
C ALA A 187 -17.35 -20.49 -8.08
N ILE A 188 -18.54 -20.53 -7.46
CA ILE A 188 -19.32 -21.76 -7.28
C ILE A 188 -19.57 -22.42 -8.64
N GLU A 189 -20.11 -21.64 -9.60
CA GLU A 189 -20.45 -22.12 -10.93
C GLU A 189 -19.22 -22.59 -11.71
N LEU A 190 -18.14 -21.79 -11.72
CA LEU A 190 -16.90 -22.13 -12.42
C LEU A 190 -16.28 -23.42 -11.88
N ARG A 191 -16.24 -23.60 -10.55
CA ARG A 191 -15.69 -24.83 -9.94
C ARG A 191 -16.54 -26.05 -10.25
N HIS A 192 -17.87 -25.93 -10.21
CA HIS A 192 -18.77 -27.01 -10.60
C HIS A 192 -18.52 -27.44 -12.06
N MET A 193 -18.46 -26.47 -12.98
CA MET A 193 -18.22 -26.74 -14.40
C MET A 193 -16.91 -27.50 -14.62
N VAL A 194 -15.81 -27.06 -14.00
CA VAL A 194 -14.52 -27.74 -14.14
C VAL A 194 -14.57 -29.17 -13.59
N ASN A 195 -15.18 -29.38 -12.42
CA ASN A 195 -15.22 -30.70 -11.77
C ASN A 195 -16.20 -31.69 -12.41
N GLU A 196 -17.26 -31.22 -13.06
CA GLU A 196 -18.22 -32.06 -13.79
C GLU A 196 -17.70 -32.52 -15.17
N GLY A 197 -16.42 -32.25 -15.48
CA GLY A 197 -15.79 -32.73 -16.72
C GLY A 197 -16.25 -31.97 -17.96
N SER A 198 -16.48 -30.66 -17.83
CA SER A 198 -16.84 -29.73 -18.91
C SER A 198 -15.76 -29.56 -19.99
N HIS A 199 -15.14 -30.65 -20.46
CA HIS A 199 -14.20 -30.67 -21.59
C HIS A 199 -14.82 -30.15 -22.90
N HIS A 200 -16.14 -29.96 -22.95
CA HIS A 200 -16.90 -29.43 -24.09
C HIS A 200 -17.52 -28.04 -23.85
N THR A 201 -17.36 -27.45 -22.67
CA THR A 201 -17.88 -26.11 -22.37
C THR A 201 -16.79 -25.09 -22.65
N ASP A 202 -17.11 -24.09 -23.46
CA ASP A 202 -16.23 -22.96 -23.75
C ASP A 202 -16.16 -22.06 -22.51
N LEU A 203 -15.26 -22.40 -21.57
CA LEU A 203 -15.06 -21.67 -20.32
C LEU A 203 -14.71 -20.20 -20.58
N ASP A 204 -14.02 -19.89 -21.68
CA ASP A 204 -13.68 -18.52 -22.04
C ASP A 204 -14.94 -17.70 -22.32
N LYS A 205 -15.92 -18.24 -23.06
CA LYS A 205 -17.22 -17.57 -23.27
C LYS A 205 -18.00 -17.36 -21.98
N ILE A 206 -17.90 -18.29 -21.04
CA ILE A 206 -18.56 -18.18 -19.74
C ILE A 206 -17.91 -17.07 -18.91
N VAL A 207 -16.58 -17.06 -18.85
CA VAL A 207 -15.82 -15.98 -18.20
C VAL A 207 -16.14 -14.63 -18.86
N GLU A 208 -16.20 -14.54 -20.19
CA GLU A 208 -16.57 -13.32 -20.90
C GLU A 208 -17.96 -12.82 -20.50
N THR A 209 -18.95 -13.73 -20.43
CA THR A 209 -20.31 -13.40 -19.99
C THR A 209 -20.32 -12.89 -18.54
N LYS A 210 -19.59 -13.55 -17.64
CA LYS A 210 -19.44 -13.12 -16.24
C LYS A 210 -18.74 -11.76 -16.14
N MET A 211 -17.72 -11.52 -16.95
CA MET A 211 -17.00 -10.25 -17.02
C MET A 211 -17.86 -9.10 -17.55
N ALA A 212 -18.84 -9.37 -18.43
CA ALA A 212 -19.80 -8.36 -18.84
C ALA A 212 -20.68 -7.86 -17.67
N ASP A 213 -21.04 -8.75 -16.73
CA ASP A 213 -21.72 -8.35 -15.49
C ASP A 213 -20.80 -7.49 -14.61
N ILE A 214 -19.53 -7.90 -14.44
CA ILE A 214 -18.55 -7.15 -13.65
C ILE A 214 -18.34 -5.76 -14.23
N TYR A 215 -18.17 -5.66 -15.55
CA TYR A 215 -18.03 -4.38 -16.25
C TYR A 215 -19.24 -3.48 -15.98
N ARG A 216 -20.46 -4.01 -16.04
CA ARG A 216 -21.69 -3.26 -15.73
C ARG A 216 -21.69 -2.73 -14.29
N ILE A 217 -21.30 -3.55 -13.32
CA ILE A 217 -21.18 -3.14 -11.91
C ILE A 217 -20.13 -2.02 -11.77
N CYS A 218 -18.96 -2.16 -12.41
CA CYS A 218 -17.91 -1.15 -12.38
C CYS A 218 -18.36 0.18 -13.01
N VAL A 219 -19.04 0.14 -14.17
CA VAL A 219 -19.55 1.35 -14.83
C VAL A 219 -20.58 2.07 -13.96
N TYR A 220 -21.46 1.34 -13.27
CA TYR A 220 -22.43 1.96 -12.36
C TYR A 220 -21.77 2.61 -11.15
N ALA A 221 -20.66 2.06 -10.65
CA ALA A 221 -19.96 2.58 -9.49
C ALA A 221 -19.02 3.75 -9.81
N PHE A 222 -18.19 3.61 -10.84
CA PHE A 222 -17.07 4.50 -11.13
C PHE A 222 -17.28 5.40 -12.35
N GLY A 223 -18.31 5.12 -13.16
CA GLY A 223 -18.49 5.73 -14.47
C GLY A 223 -17.75 4.98 -15.58
N GLN A 224 -18.12 5.27 -16.84
CA GLN A 224 -17.50 4.65 -18.00
C GLN A 224 -16.16 5.34 -18.32
N PRO A 225 -15.03 4.62 -18.40
CA PRO A 225 -13.76 5.22 -18.76
C PRO A 225 -13.78 5.86 -20.15
N PRO A 226 -13.23 7.07 -20.32
CA PRO A 226 -13.16 7.72 -21.61
C PRO A 226 -12.16 7.02 -22.54
N LYS A 227 -12.54 6.87 -23.80
CA LYS A 227 -11.65 6.35 -24.86
C LYS A 227 -10.77 7.45 -25.47
N GLN A 228 -11.31 8.65 -25.53
CA GLN A 228 -10.66 9.86 -26.01
C GLN A 228 -11.18 11.05 -25.20
N PHE A 229 -10.37 12.08 -25.05
CA PHE A 229 -10.76 13.31 -24.38
C PHE A 229 -10.04 14.50 -25.00
N LYS A 230 -10.57 15.69 -24.72
CA LYS A 230 -9.92 16.96 -25.03
C LYS A 230 -9.01 17.32 -23.87
N LEU A 231 -7.72 17.52 -24.12
CA LEU A 231 -6.80 18.07 -23.12
C LEU A 231 -6.85 19.59 -23.23
N GLU A 232 -7.20 20.27 -22.14
CA GLU A 232 -7.03 21.72 -22.02
C GLU A 232 -6.53 22.04 -20.63
N LEU A 233 -5.28 22.51 -20.55
CA LEU A 233 -4.63 22.86 -19.29
C LEU A 233 -3.86 24.17 -19.48
N ARG A 234 -4.05 25.12 -18.57
CA ARG A 234 -3.14 26.27 -18.45
C ARG A 234 -2.11 25.95 -17.40
N ASN A 235 -0.85 26.09 -17.75
CA ASN A 235 0.24 25.95 -16.80
C ASN A 235 0.41 27.21 -15.96
N ASP A 236 1.33 27.17 -14.99
CA ASP A 236 1.58 28.24 -14.02
C ASP A 236 2.06 29.54 -14.68
N ASN A 237 2.61 29.44 -15.90
CA ASN A 237 3.02 30.58 -16.74
C ASN A 237 1.93 31.06 -17.71
N HIS A 238 0.69 30.58 -17.53
CA HIS A 238 -0.48 30.87 -18.37
C HIS A 238 -0.42 30.35 -19.81
N ASN A 239 0.58 29.54 -20.16
CA ASN A 239 0.69 28.87 -21.45
C ASN A 239 -0.35 27.75 -21.55
N LEU A 240 -0.93 27.59 -22.74
CA LEU A 240 -1.96 26.59 -23.00
C LEU A 240 -1.33 25.28 -23.50
N ILE A 241 -1.55 24.19 -22.77
CA ILE A 241 -1.32 22.82 -23.22
C ILE A 241 -2.67 22.29 -23.70
N GLN A 242 -2.77 21.94 -24.97
CA GLN A 242 -4.04 21.50 -25.55
C GLN A 242 -3.89 20.37 -26.55
N GLU A 243 -4.87 19.48 -26.57
CA GLU A 243 -5.11 18.47 -27.59
C GLU A 243 -6.59 18.42 -27.92
N ARG A 244 -6.94 18.44 -29.22
CA ARG A 244 -8.35 18.40 -29.64
C ARG A 244 -9.01 17.06 -29.34
N SER A 245 -8.25 15.99 -29.47
CA SER A 245 -8.62 14.63 -29.09
C SER A 245 -7.33 13.85 -28.83
N ILE A 246 -7.23 13.23 -27.66
CA ILE A 246 -6.14 12.36 -27.27
C ILE A 246 -6.68 11.17 -26.50
N THR A 247 -6.10 9.99 -26.71
CA THR A 247 -6.40 8.79 -25.92
C THR A 247 -5.64 8.80 -24.60
N PRO A 248 -6.09 8.06 -23.58
CA PRO A 248 -5.35 7.89 -22.32
C PRO A 248 -3.92 7.35 -22.51
N GLN A 249 -3.70 6.44 -23.47
CA GLN A 249 -2.37 5.90 -23.78
C GLN A 249 -1.46 6.94 -24.44
N GLU A 250 -1.97 7.69 -25.43
CA GLU A 250 -1.22 8.78 -26.06
C GLU A 250 -0.88 9.87 -25.04
N PHE A 251 -1.80 10.20 -24.12
CA PHE A 251 -1.53 11.16 -23.05
C PHE A 251 -0.42 10.67 -22.13
N ALA A 252 -0.47 9.41 -21.70
CA ALA A 252 0.57 8.80 -20.89
C ALA A 252 1.93 8.83 -21.59
N GLN A 253 2.00 8.43 -22.86
CA GLN A 253 3.23 8.38 -23.63
C GLN A 253 3.81 9.77 -23.93
N LYS A 254 2.96 10.76 -24.20
CA LYS A 254 3.39 12.09 -24.61
C LYS A 254 3.75 13.00 -23.44
N TYR A 255 2.95 12.96 -22.37
CA TYR A 255 3.08 13.92 -21.27
C TYR A 255 3.49 13.29 -19.94
N CYS A 256 3.31 11.98 -19.76
CA CYS A 256 3.70 11.27 -18.55
C CYS A 256 4.77 10.20 -18.84
N ALA A 257 5.61 10.42 -19.86
CA ALA A 257 6.67 9.51 -20.25
C ALA A 257 7.60 9.24 -19.06
N PHE A 258 7.34 8.13 -18.38
CA PHE A 258 8.04 7.69 -17.19
C PHE A 258 8.50 6.28 -17.46
N PRO A 259 9.80 5.98 -17.33
CA PRO A 259 10.32 4.65 -17.61
C PRO A 259 9.93 3.71 -16.47
N LEU A 260 8.65 3.34 -16.40
CA LEU A 260 8.06 2.55 -15.31
C LEU A 260 8.82 1.23 -15.08
N ASP A 261 9.43 0.66 -16.12
CA ASP A 261 10.26 -0.55 -16.09
C ASP A 261 11.66 -0.38 -15.49
N ASP A 262 12.06 0.87 -15.25
CA ASP A 262 13.32 1.17 -14.57
C ASP A 262 13.12 1.25 -13.05
N PHE A 263 11.88 1.29 -12.57
CA PHE A 263 11.55 1.37 -11.15
C PHE A 263 11.24 -0.02 -10.59
N VAL A 264 12.04 -0.43 -9.61
CA VAL A 264 12.02 -1.78 -9.03
C VAL A 264 11.74 -1.72 -7.53
N GLY A 265 11.05 -2.73 -7.01
CA GLY A 265 10.76 -2.84 -5.60
C GLY A 265 11.94 -3.39 -4.81
N ILE A 266 12.30 -2.67 -3.75
CA ILE A 266 13.32 -3.04 -2.78
C ILE A 266 12.62 -3.27 -1.44
N LEU A 267 12.66 -4.52 -1.00
CA LEU A 267 12.03 -5.00 0.22
C LEU A 267 13.04 -5.02 1.36
N ASN A 268 12.56 -4.84 2.59
CA ASN A 268 13.24 -5.24 3.81
C ASN A 268 12.32 -6.14 4.65
N ALA A 269 12.52 -7.44 4.50
CA ALA A 269 11.89 -8.49 5.28
C ALA A 269 13.00 -9.28 6.00
N PRO A 270 13.37 -8.91 7.24
CA PRO A 270 14.47 -9.54 7.98
C PRO A 270 14.07 -10.86 8.66
N GLN A 271 13.04 -11.54 8.14
CA GLN A 271 12.63 -12.86 8.64
C GLN A 271 13.76 -13.87 8.36
N PRO A 272 14.08 -14.79 9.30
CA PRO A 272 15.12 -15.80 9.08
C PRO A 272 14.91 -16.68 7.84
N SER A 273 13.66 -16.80 7.37
CA SER A 273 13.27 -17.54 6.18
C SER A 273 13.56 -16.79 4.85
N LYS A 274 13.97 -15.52 4.91
CA LYS A 274 14.18 -14.65 3.76
C LYS A 274 15.58 -14.04 3.78
N GLU A 275 16.51 -14.67 3.05
CA GLU A 275 17.86 -14.14 2.87
C GLU A 275 17.86 -12.80 2.13
N PHE A 276 18.78 -11.91 2.52
CA PHE A 276 19.07 -10.69 1.76
C PHE A 276 19.84 -11.00 0.47
N GLY A 277 19.66 -10.15 -0.55
CA GLY A 277 20.23 -10.36 -1.88
C GLY A 277 19.47 -11.37 -2.74
N GLN A 278 18.30 -11.82 -2.28
CA GLN A 278 17.37 -12.66 -3.02
C GLN A 278 16.14 -11.87 -3.43
N THR A 279 15.52 -12.28 -4.54
CA THR A 279 14.27 -11.70 -5.03
C THR A 279 13.11 -12.62 -4.69
N TYR A 280 12.01 -12.03 -4.20
CA TYR A 280 10.82 -12.77 -3.80
C TYR A 280 9.61 -12.30 -4.59
N CYS A 281 8.64 -13.19 -4.78
CA CYS A 281 7.29 -12.85 -5.24
C CYS A 281 6.27 -13.68 -4.48
N LEU A 282 4.99 -13.30 -4.58
CA LEU A 282 3.90 -14.03 -3.93
C LEU A 282 3.09 -14.83 -4.94
N GLU A 283 2.90 -16.11 -4.65
CA GLU A 283 2.06 -17.00 -5.45
C GLU A 283 0.67 -16.40 -5.61
N GLY A 284 0.22 -16.27 -6.86
CA GLY A 284 -1.11 -15.81 -7.20
C GLY A 284 -1.41 -14.34 -6.89
N ASN A 285 -0.43 -13.59 -6.37
CA ASN A 285 -0.53 -12.15 -6.20
C ASN A 285 -0.40 -11.46 -7.56
N GLY A 286 -1.47 -10.82 -7.99
CA GLY A 286 -1.55 -10.09 -9.25
C GLY A 286 -2.88 -9.38 -9.40
N ASN A 287 -2.95 -8.42 -10.32
CA ASN A 287 -4.19 -7.75 -10.67
C ASN A 287 -4.63 -7.98 -12.12
N MET A 288 -3.79 -8.57 -12.98
CA MET A 288 -4.04 -8.65 -14.42
C MET A 288 -3.43 -9.90 -15.03
N VAL A 289 -4.23 -10.65 -15.80
CA VAL A 289 -3.79 -11.88 -16.47
C VAL A 289 -2.73 -11.57 -17.53
N GLY A 290 -1.62 -12.31 -17.50
CA GLY A 290 -0.51 -12.16 -18.44
C GLY A 290 0.37 -10.93 -18.20
N ALA A 291 0.11 -10.17 -17.13
CA ALA A 291 0.94 -9.04 -16.76
C ALA A 291 2.17 -9.49 -15.94
N GLN A 292 3.12 -8.58 -15.76
CA GLN A 292 4.31 -8.86 -14.97
C GLN A 292 3.92 -9.00 -13.49
N GLN A 293 4.36 -10.10 -12.87
CA GLN A 293 4.16 -10.34 -11.45
C GLN A 293 5.02 -9.40 -10.61
N ALA A 294 4.50 -8.97 -9.47
CA ALA A 294 5.27 -8.23 -8.48
C ALA A 294 6.45 -9.07 -7.99
N LYS A 295 7.63 -8.47 -7.92
CA LYS A 295 8.79 -9.08 -7.30
C LYS A 295 9.71 -8.02 -6.72
N ASP A 296 10.30 -8.32 -5.58
CA ASP A 296 11.09 -7.37 -4.82
C ASP A 296 12.43 -7.97 -4.40
N LEU A 297 13.49 -7.18 -4.50
CA LEU A 297 14.81 -7.54 -4.01
C LEU A 297 14.89 -7.25 -2.51
N ASN A 298 15.10 -8.28 -1.69
CA ASN A 298 15.23 -8.11 -0.24
C ASN A 298 16.64 -7.62 0.12
N LEU A 299 16.74 -6.46 0.76
CA LEU A 299 18.01 -5.83 1.18
C LEU A 299 17.95 -5.37 2.65
N PRO A 300 19.12 -5.16 3.30
CA PRO A 300 19.19 -4.54 4.61
C PRO A 300 18.55 -3.15 4.65
N ILE A 301 17.92 -2.79 5.77
CA ILE A 301 17.13 -1.55 5.88
C ILE A 301 17.96 -0.29 5.65
N GLU A 302 19.23 -0.29 6.06
CA GLU A 302 20.18 0.79 5.79
C GLU A 302 20.38 1.01 4.28
N ARG A 303 20.33 -0.07 3.49
CA ARG A 303 20.47 0.02 2.04
C ARG A 303 19.25 0.66 1.39
N LEU A 304 18.05 0.36 1.88
CA LEU A 304 16.81 1.03 1.45
C LEU A 304 16.90 2.54 1.73
N GLN A 305 17.39 2.94 2.91
CA GLN A 305 17.58 4.35 3.27
C GLN A 305 18.55 5.05 2.32
N GLN A 306 19.70 4.44 2.04
CA GLN A 306 20.69 5.00 1.10
C GLN A 306 20.11 5.20 -0.30
N LEU A 307 19.36 4.22 -0.81
CA LEU A 307 18.73 4.29 -2.12
C LEU A 307 17.66 5.38 -2.17
N ALA A 308 16.81 5.47 -1.14
CA ALA A 308 15.78 6.50 -1.04
C ALA A 308 16.40 7.91 -0.96
N ILE A 309 17.45 8.11 -0.17
CA ILE A 309 18.18 9.39 -0.10
C ILE A 309 18.76 9.75 -1.46
N LYS A 310 19.41 8.80 -2.15
CA LYS A 310 20.01 9.04 -3.46
C LYS A 310 18.96 9.46 -4.50
N GLN A 311 17.80 8.82 -4.50
CA GLN A 311 16.69 9.18 -5.39
C GLN A 311 16.11 10.57 -5.06
N LEU A 312 15.92 10.88 -3.77
CA LEU A 312 15.48 12.21 -3.33
C LEU A 312 16.49 13.32 -3.69
N GLN A 313 17.79 13.04 -3.56
CA GLN A 313 18.87 13.95 -3.98
C GLN A 313 18.87 14.22 -5.49
N ALA A 314 18.39 13.26 -6.29
CA ALA A 314 18.19 13.43 -7.73
C ALA A 314 16.90 14.21 -8.08
N GLY A 315 16.14 14.64 -7.08
CA GLY A 315 14.88 15.37 -7.28
C GLY A 315 13.69 14.46 -7.57
N GLU A 316 13.81 13.15 -7.31
CA GLU A 316 12.78 12.15 -7.58
C GLU A 316 12.12 11.69 -6.27
N THR A 317 10.79 11.59 -6.26
CA THR A 317 10.06 11.07 -5.10
C THR A 317 10.23 9.55 -4.96
N VAL A 318 9.96 9.00 -3.78
CA VAL A 318 10.05 7.55 -3.53
C VAL A 318 8.70 7.03 -3.05
N TRP A 319 8.05 6.17 -3.83
CA TRP A 319 6.91 5.38 -3.34
C TRP A 319 7.42 4.41 -2.28
N PHE A 320 6.70 4.26 -1.17
CA PHE A 320 7.07 3.29 -0.13
C PHE A 320 5.86 2.66 0.55
N GLY A 321 6.01 1.38 0.90
CA GLY A 321 5.07 0.57 1.65
C GLY A 321 5.50 0.43 3.11
N ASN A 322 4.55 0.57 4.04
CA ASN A 322 4.82 0.63 5.47
C ASN A 322 3.63 0.16 6.32
N ASP A 323 3.87 -0.04 7.62
CA ASP A 323 2.79 -0.22 8.59
C ASP A 323 2.37 1.11 9.23
N VAL A 324 1.55 1.90 8.54
CA VAL A 324 1.16 3.25 9.04
C VAL A 324 0.34 3.19 10.32
N LEU A 325 -0.20 2.02 10.69
CA LEU A 325 -1.02 1.85 11.89
C LEU A 325 -0.17 1.84 13.17
N GLU A 326 1.13 1.59 13.04
CA GLU A 326 2.07 1.51 14.14
C GLU A 326 2.58 2.90 14.53
N GLN A 327 2.49 3.21 15.83
CA GLN A 327 3.12 4.40 16.42
C GLN A 327 2.82 5.72 15.65
N LEU A 328 1.55 5.89 15.28
CA LEU A 328 1.03 7.00 14.47
C LEU A 328 0.22 8.02 15.30
N ASN A 329 0.59 9.30 15.22
CA ASN A 329 -0.34 10.39 15.56
C ASN A 329 -0.97 10.90 14.27
N ARG A 330 -2.15 10.37 13.95
CA ARG A 330 -2.84 10.74 12.70
C ARG A 330 -3.06 12.23 12.59
N LYS A 331 -3.64 12.86 13.62
CA LYS A 331 -4.03 14.29 13.56
C LYS A 331 -2.82 15.19 13.32
N LYS A 332 -1.70 14.93 14.01
CA LYS A 332 -0.46 15.73 13.90
C LYS A 332 0.43 15.29 12.73
N GLY A 333 0.16 14.13 12.12
CA GLY A 333 0.96 13.59 11.02
C GLY A 333 2.35 13.17 11.49
N LEU A 334 2.45 12.54 12.65
CA LEU A 334 3.73 12.10 13.22
C LEU A 334 3.84 10.58 13.18
N LEU A 335 4.98 10.09 12.71
CA LEU A 335 5.35 8.68 12.68
C LEU A 335 6.67 8.52 13.44
N ALA A 336 6.64 7.96 14.65
CA ALA A 336 7.84 7.81 15.48
C ALA A 336 7.76 6.58 16.37
N SER A 337 8.76 5.70 16.37
CA SER A 337 8.69 4.41 17.09
C SER A 337 8.41 4.52 18.60
N GLU A 338 8.76 5.65 19.22
CA GLU A 338 8.52 5.95 20.64
C GLU A 338 7.44 7.04 20.84
N LEU A 339 6.48 7.14 19.91
CA LEU A 339 5.39 8.11 20.02
C LEU A 339 4.48 7.81 21.21
N TYR A 340 4.20 6.53 21.46
CA TYR A 340 3.37 6.06 22.55
C TYR A 340 4.16 5.08 23.43
N ASP A 341 4.33 5.44 24.69
CA ASP A 341 5.10 4.68 25.68
C ASP A 341 4.22 3.68 26.43
N TYR A 342 3.75 2.67 25.70
CA TYR A 342 2.88 1.61 26.26
C TYR A 342 3.61 0.75 27.29
N ASN A 343 4.91 0.49 27.08
CA ASN A 343 5.73 -0.34 27.96
C ASN A 343 5.78 0.25 29.37
N HIS A 344 6.07 1.55 29.52
CA HIS A 344 6.07 2.19 30.83
C HIS A 344 4.66 2.38 31.41
N LEU A 345 3.66 2.71 30.56
CA LEU A 345 2.28 2.89 31.04
C LEU A 345 1.72 1.62 31.70
N PHE A 346 1.94 0.45 31.09
CA PHE A 346 1.42 -0.81 31.58
C PHE A 346 2.42 -1.64 32.38
N ASN A 347 3.68 -1.20 32.46
CA ASN A 347 4.79 -1.95 33.06
C ASN A 347 4.90 -3.38 32.48
N ILE A 348 4.97 -3.45 31.17
CA ILE A 348 5.08 -4.68 30.35
C ILE A 348 6.15 -4.49 29.27
N ASP A 349 6.50 -5.58 28.60
CA ASP A 349 7.37 -5.57 27.41
C ASP A 349 6.57 -6.01 26.18
N LEU A 350 6.43 -5.10 25.22
CA LEU A 350 5.77 -5.28 23.93
C LEU A 350 6.75 -5.24 22.76
N ASN A 351 8.06 -5.14 23.03
CA ASN A 351 9.05 -5.04 21.98
C ASN A 351 9.16 -6.36 21.22
N MET A 352 9.19 -6.25 19.89
CA MET A 352 9.37 -7.36 18.97
C MET A 352 10.26 -6.89 17.84
N ASP A 353 11.20 -7.74 17.42
CA ASP A 353 12.02 -7.44 16.26
C ASP A 353 11.14 -7.41 15.00
N LYS A 354 11.54 -6.61 14.00
CA LYS A 354 10.77 -6.43 12.76
C LYS A 354 10.44 -7.75 12.05
N GLY A 355 11.39 -8.71 12.05
CA GLY A 355 11.18 -10.03 11.48
C GLY A 355 10.15 -10.85 12.26
N GLU A 356 10.20 -10.80 13.59
CA GLU A 356 9.23 -11.47 14.47
C GLU A 356 7.84 -10.88 14.29
N ARG A 357 7.72 -9.56 14.13
CA ARG A 357 6.42 -8.94 13.84
C ARG A 357 5.78 -9.51 12.58
N LEU A 358 6.57 -9.68 11.51
CA LEU A 358 6.09 -10.28 10.25
C LEU A 358 5.73 -11.77 10.42
N ASP A 359 6.55 -12.54 11.14
CA ASP A 359 6.31 -13.98 11.37
C ASP A 359 5.08 -14.25 12.26
N PHE A 360 4.82 -13.38 13.24
CA PHE A 360 3.77 -13.55 14.24
C PHE A 360 2.54 -12.66 14.00
N ALA A 361 2.37 -12.17 12.76
CA ALA A 361 1.21 -11.40 12.30
C ALA A 361 0.94 -10.10 13.08
N GLN A 362 1.97 -9.50 13.67
CA GLN A 362 1.91 -8.14 14.24
C GLN A 362 2.26 -7.08 13.19
N GLY A 363 3.19 -7.40 12.28
CA GLY A 363 3.65 -6.49 11.23
C GLY A 363 3.06 -6.86 9.88
N GLN A 364 2.66 -5.84 9.12
CA GLN A 364 2.17 -6.01 7.75
C GLN A 364 2.40 -4.73 6.94
N MET A 365 2.39 -4.83 5.61
CA MET A 365 2.37 -3.65 4.74
C MET A 365 0.94 -3.10 4.63
N SER A 366 0.54 -2.22 5.56
CA SER A 366 -0.84 -1.74 5.66
C SER A 366 -1.16 -0.53 4.78
N HIS A 367 -0.17 0.26 4.36
CA HIS A 367 -0.40 1.49 3.60
C HIS A 367 0.81 1.90 2.75
N ALA A 368 0.52 2.60 1.64
CA ALA A 368 1.53 3.15 0.75
C ALA A 368 1.47 4.68 0.71
N MET A 369 2.64 5.32 0.73
CA MET A 369 2.80 6.78 0.73
C MET A 369 3.99 7.18 -0.15
N VAL A 370 4.34 8.48 -0.16
CA VAL A 370 5.45 9.00 -0.96
C VAL A 370 6.43 9.77 -0.08
N LEU A 371 7.71 9.39 -0.11
CA LEU A 371 8.78 10.21 0.46
C LEU A 371 9.04 11.37 -0.50
N THR A 372 9.03 12.58 0.05
CA THR A 372 9.22 13.84 -0.69
C THR A 372 10.37 14.67 -0.13
N GLY A 373 11.07 14.15 0.87
CA GLY A 373 12.21 14.84 1.46
C GLY A 373 12.84 14.07 2.59
N VAL A 374 14.04 14.48 2.96
CA VAL A 374 14.82 13.90 4.04
C VAL A 374 15.67 14.99 4.70
N ASP A 375 15.74 14.96 6.01
CA ASP A 375 16.65 15.78 6.79
C ASP A 375 17.89 14.95 7.13
N LEU A 376 19.07 15.47 6.80
CA LEU A 376 20.34 14.79 6.98
C LEU A 376 21.18 15.52 8.03
N ASP A 377 21.91 14.77 8.84
CA ASP A 377 22.94 15.32 9.71
C ASP A 377 24.21 15.72 8.93
N GLU A 378 25.19 16.26 9.64
CA GLU A 378 26.50 16.65 9.10
C GLU A 378 27.30 15.50 8.47
N ASN A 379 26.97 14.24 8.79
CA ASN A 379 27.59 13.03 8.25
C ASN A 379 26.75 12.39 7.13
N GLY A 380 25.67 13.06 6.69
CA GLY A 380 24.76 12.56 5.67
C GLY A 380 23.83 11.43 6.13
N GLN A 381 23.68 11.22 7.44
CA GLN A 381 22.74 10.24 7.99
C GLN A 381 21.34 10.82 8.12
N PRO A 382 20.28 10.06 7.80
CA PRO A 382 18.91 10.53 7.90
C PRO A 382 18.47 10.70 9.36
N LEU A 383 17.90 11.87 9.66
CA LEU A 383 17.30 12.22 10.95
C LEU A 383 15.78 11.99 10.92
N LYS A 384 15.13 12.48 9.87
CA LYS A 384 13.67 12.43 9.65
C LYS A 384 13.33 12.56 8.17
N TRP A 385 12.13 12.13 7.82
CA TRP A 385 11.65 12.03 6.45
C TRP A 385 10.35 12.80 6.28
N LYS A 386 10.21 13.46 5.13
CA LYS A 386 9.00 14.15 4.72
C LYS A 386 8.14 13.20 3.92
N VAL A 387 6.89 13.01 4.35
CA VAL A 387 5.98 12.03 3.77
C VAL A 387 4.76 12.75 3.22
N GLU A 388 4.49 12.60 1.93
CA GLU A 388 3.20 12.97 1.36
C GLU A 388 2.21 11.82 1.53
N ASN A 389 1.10 12.09 2.22
CA ASN A 389 0.02 11.14 2.41
C ASN A 389 -1.20 11.52 1.53
N SER A 390 -2.10 10.56 1.33
CA SER A 390 -3.30 10.67 0.49
C SER A 390 -4.58 10.77 1.33
N TRP A 391 -4.55 11.42 2.49
CA TRP A 391 -5.71 11.61 3.38
C TRP A 391 -6.25 13.05 3.42
N GLY A 392 -5.85 13.86 2.44
CA GLY A 392 -6.23 15.27 2.34
C GLY A 392 -5.46 16.20 3.25
N ASP A 393 -5.73 17.49 3.11
CA ASP A 393 -4.95 18.60 3.67
C ASP A 393 -5.25 18.91 5.15
N LYS A 394 -6.29 18.32 5.73
CA LYS A 394 -6.74 18.57 7.11
C LYS A 394 -5.97 17.80 8.17
N ILE A 395 -5.12 16.86 7.75
CA ILE A 395 -4.37 15.94 8.62
C ILE A 395 -2.88 16.25 8.49
N GLY A 396 -2.13 16.20 9.59
CA GLY A 396 -0.71 16.55 9.57
C GLY A 396 -0.47 18.01 9.20
N THR A 397 0.63 18.28 8.51
CA THR A 397 0.97 19.62 8.01
C THR A 397 0.52 19.74 6.56
N LYS A 398 -0.72 20.20 6.35
CA LYS A 398 -1.35 20.27 5.01
C LYS A 398 -1.34 18.92 4.26
N GLY A 399 -1.56 17.83 4.99
CA GLY A 399 -1.54 16.46 4.44
C GLY A 399 -0.17 15.77 4.48
N TYR A 400 0.90 16.50 4.79
CA TYR A 400 2.23 15.93 4.95
C TYR A 400 2.47 15.46 6.36
N PHE A 401 3.19 14.34 6.46
CA PHE A 401 3.60 13.71 7.70
C PHE A 401 5.12 13.86 7.86
N VAL A 402 5.57 13.81 9.11
CA VAL A 402 6.99 13.75 9.48
C VAL A 402 7.25 12.40 10.12
N MET A 403 8.23 11.69 9.58
CA MET A 403 8.59 10.34 10.00
C MET A 403 9.99 10.32 10.57
N SER A 404 10.15 9.83 11.81
CA SER A 404 11.48 9.68 12.40
C SER A 404 12.28 8.63 11.65
N ASN A 405 13.61 8.74 11.68
CA ASN A 405 14.46 7.74 11.04
C ASN A 405 14.30 6.35 11.68
N GLN A 406 14.07 6.28 12.98
CA GLN A 406 13.83 4.99 13.66
C GLN A 406 12.51 4.35 13.20
N TRP A 407 11.46 5.15 12.99
CA TRP A 407 10.20 4.63 12.46
C TRP A 407 10.37 4.07 11.05
N PHE A 408 11.17 4.73 10.20
CA PHE A 408 11.54 4.15 8.90
C PHE A 408 12.12 2.75 9.07
N LYS A 409 13.08 2.58 9.98
CA LYS A 409 13.74 1.28 10.17
C LYS A 409 12.76 0.20 10.63
N ASP A 410 11.88 0.57 11.54
CA ASP A 410 10.99 -0.37 12.20
C ASP A 410 9.79 -0.78 11.31
N TYR A 411 9.21 0.16 10.56
CA TYR A 411 7.88 -0.02 9.96
C TYR A 411 7.81 0.22 8.44
N VAL A 412 8.90 0.62 7.76
CA VAL A 412 8.95 0.65 6.28
C VAL A 412 9.43 -0.69 5.77
N TYR A 413 8.66 -1.33 4.89
CA TYR A 413 9.01 -2.63 4.32
C TYR A 413 9.45 -2.54 2.87
N GLU A 414 8.93 -1.59 2.09
CA GLU A 414 9.18 -1.53 0.65
C GLU A 414 9.49 -0.10 0.22
N VAL A 415 10.47 0.07 -0.67
CA VAL A 415 10.69 1.32 -1.41
C VAL A 415 10.84 1.03 -2.90
N ILE A 416 10.26 1.88 -3.75
CA ILE A 416 10.41 1.78 -5.21
C ILE A 416 11.55 2.68 -5.67
N ILE A 417 12.55 2.06 -6.27
CA ILE A 417 13.83 2.69 -6.60
C ILE A 417 14.10 2.56 -8.09
N ASN A 418 14.58 3.63 -8.72
CA ASN A 418 15.13 3.55 -10.06
C ASN A 418 16.40 2.67 -10.04
N LYS A 419 16.42 1.62 -10.85
CA LYS A 419 17.47 0.60 -10.91
C LYS A 419 18.84 1.15 -11.27
N GLU A 420 18.94 2.38 -11.77
CA GLU A 420 20.22 3.07 -11.96
C GLU A 420 20.96 3.32 -10.64
N TYR A 421 20.23 3.43 -9.52
CA TYR A 421 20.81 3.65 -8.19
C TYR A 421 21.33 2.38 -7.53
N LEU A 422 20.94 1.21 -8.04
CA LEU A 422 21.45 -0.09 -7.62
C LEU A 422 22.90 -0.30 -8.08
N THR A 423 23.60 -1.20 -7.42
CA THR A 423 24.88 -1.74 -7.90
C THR A 423 24.64 -2.77 -9.01
N ASP A 424 25.70 -3.12 -9.76
CA ASP A 424 25.61 -4.20 -10.76
C ASP A 424 25.19 -5.54 -10.13
N ALA A 425 25.69 -5.82 -8.92
CA ALA A 425 25.32 -7.03 -8.17
C ALA A 425 23.84 -7.04 -7.78
N GLU A 426 23.33 -5.93 -7.24
CA GLU A 426 21.90 -5.78 -6.88
C GLU A 426 20.99 -5.89 -8.11
N ARG A 427 21.38 -5.29 -9.25
CA ARG A 427 20.66 -5.47 -10.52
C ARG A 427 20.65 -6.92 -10.98
N ALA A 428 21.77 -7.61 -10.86
CA ALA A 428 21.85 -9.02 -11.22
C ALA A 428 20.97 -9.88 -10.30
N GLN A 429 20.95 -9.61 -8.99
CA GLN A 429 20.09 -10.27 -8.01
C GLN A 429 18.62 -10.03 -8.33
N PHE A 430 18.19 -8.79 -8.56
CA PHE A 430 16.81 -8.46 -8.93
C PHE A 430 16.32 -9.21 -10.18
N ASN A 431 17.21 -9.44 -11.14
CA ASN A 431 16.88 -10.10 -12.41
C ASN A 431 16.83 -11.64 -12.31
N GLN A 432 17.13 -12.22 -11.15
CA GLN A 432 16.97 -13.65 -10.93
C GLN A 432 15.49 -14.06 -10.96
N GLU A 433 15.26 -15.37 -11.14
CA GLU A 433 13.95 -15.97 -10.95
C GLU A 433 13.55 -15.81 -9.47
N PRO A 434 12.39 -15.22 -9.16
CA PRO A 434 12.03 -14.94 -7.77
C PRO A 434 11.72 -16.24 -7.01
N ILE A 435 12.05 -16.24 -5.73
CA ILE A 435 11.56 -17.24 -4.79
C ILE A 435 10.07 -16.99 -4.56
N VAL A 436 9.24 -17.96 -4.92
CA VAL A 436 7.78 -17.88 -4.81
C VAL A 436 7.35 -18.20 -3.38
N LEU A 437 6.80 -17.20 -2.69
CA LEU A 437 6.24 -17.31 -1.35
C LEU A 437 4.75 -17.66 -1.39
N PRO A 438 4.20 -18.24 -0.30
CA PRO A 438 2.77 -18.54 -0.23
C PRO A 438 1.89 -17.28 -0.32
N PRO A 439 0.63 -17.38 -0.78
CA PRO A 439 -0.26 -16.22 -0.95
C PRO A 439 -0.56 -15.41 0.33
N TRP A 440 -0.34 -16.01 1.50
CA TRP A 440 -0.62 -15.43 2.82
C TRP A 440 0.63 -14.95 3.56
N ASP A 441 1.77 -14.80 2.87
CA ASP A 441 2.97 -14.21 3.49
C ASP A 441 2.74 -12.74 3.85
N ALA A 442 3.44 -12.24 4.87
CA ALA A 442 3.22 -10.91 5.45
C ALA A 442 3.72 -9.75 4.57
N ILE A 443 4.49 -10.03 3.53
CA ILE A 443 5.04 -9.02 2.61
C ILE A 443 4.09 -8.65 1.45
N GLY A 444 2.85 -9.17 1.48
CA GLY A 444 1.85 -9.02 0.41
C GLY A 444 1.07 -7.73 0.38
#